data_AF-A0A2S8G9B6-F1
#
_entry.id   AF-A0A2S8G9B6-F1
#
_cell.length_a   1.000
_cell.length_b   1.000
_cell.length_c   1.000
_cell.angle_alpha   90.00
_cell.angle_beta   90.00
_cell.angle_gamma   90.00
#
_symmetry.space_group_name_H-M   'P 1'
#
loop_
_entity.id
_entity.type
_entity.pdbx_description
1 polymer ?
#
loop_
_entity_poly.entity_id
_entity_poly.type
_entity_poly.pdbx_seq_one_letter_code
_entity_poly.pdbx_strand_id
1 'polypeptide(L)'
;MRQSVVINFLRHLGDQSELRRHLRTMSKSQVMAEAQRIGFVFSENEYDEVVWGAEMFLAEKLGEPFDFQLSLWKTMWGKYYLDFVLDDVIASLTPELEQEFLAGKGEL
;
A
#
# COMPACT_ATOMS: atom_id res chain seq x y z
N MET A 1 -8.59 9.04 9.00
CA MET A 1 -7.76 8.72 10.19
C MET A 1 -7.22 7.29 10.23
N ARG A 2 -7.95 6.25 9.79
CA ARG A 2 -7.42 4.87 9.79
C ARG A 2 -6.57 4.51 8.56
N GLN A 3 -6.82 5.17 7.43
CA GLN A 3 -6.02 4.99 6.22
C GLN A 3 -4.53 5.34 6.43
N SER A 4 -4.23 6.40 7.20
CA SER A 4 -2.85 6.71 7.58
C SER A 4 -2.22 5.64 8.47
N VAL A 5 -3.00 4.88 9.25
CA VAL A 5 -2.48 3.72 10.01
C VAL A 5 -2.02 2.61 9.07
N VAL A 6 -2.76 2.36 7.99
CA VAL A 6 -2.36 1.40 6.95
C VAL A 6 -1.07 1.85 6.24
N ILE A 7 -1.01 3.12 5.82
CA ILE A 7 0.18 3.68 5.16
C ILE A 7 1.40 3.61 6.09
N ASN A 8 1.22 3.95 7.37
CA ASN A 8 2.29 3.86 8.36
C ASN A 8 2.75 2.42 8.60
N PHE A 9 1.83 1.44 8.62
CA PHE A 9 2.20 0.02 8.71
C PHE A 9 3.01 -0.41 7.50
N LEU A 10 2.57 -0.05 6.29
CA LEU A 10 3.29 -0.41 5.06
C LEU A 10 4.67 0.25 5.02
N ARG A 11 4.81 1.53 5.37
CA ARG A 11 6.13 2.17 5.50
C ARG A 11 7.01 1.48 6.53
N HIS A 12 6.45 1.13 7.70
CA HIS A 12 7.16 0.38 8.72
C HIS A 12 7.67 -0.97 8.19
N LEU A 13 6.90 -1.68 7.37
CA LEU A 13 7.37 -2.90 6.70
C LEU A 13 8.47 -2.63 5.67
N GLY A 14 8.40 -1.51 4.93
CA GLY A 14 9.45 -1.08 4.01
C GLY A 14 10.80 -0.93 4.69
N ASP A 15 10.82 -0.43 5.94
CA ASP A 15 12.03 -0.22 6.73
C ASP A 15 12.53 -1.49 7.45
N GLN A 16 11.69 -2.52 7.59
CA GLN A 16 11.99 -3.75 8.35
C GLN A 16 12.28 -4.94 7.45
N SER A 17 13.50 -5.01 6.91
CA SER A 17 13.91 -6.01 5.90
C SER A 17 13.65 -7.48 6.28
N GLU A 18 13.87 -7.88 7.54
CA GLU A 18 13.62 -9.26 7.99
C GLU A 18 12.11 -9.57 8.11
N LEU A 19 11.34 -8.63 8.67
CA LEU A 19 9.89 -8.77 8.80
C LEU A 19 9.23 -8.83 7.41
N ARG A 20 9.64 -7.96 6.50
CA ARG A 20 9.21 -7.98 5.10
C ARG A 20 9.54 -9.30 4.41
N ARG A 21 10.78 -9.81 4.56
CA ARG A 21 11.20 -11.09 3.95
C ARG A 21 10.34 -12.26 4.43
N HIS A 22 9.93 -12.24 5.69
CA HIS A 22 9.02 -13.24 6.26
C HIS A 22 7.59 -13.09 5.73
N LEU A 23 7.05 -11.87 5.74
CA LEU A 23 5.64 -11.62 5.43
C LEU A 23 5.30 -11.70 3.94
N ARG A 24 6.24 -11.43 3.03
CA ARG A 24 5.96 -11.39 1.58
C ARG A 24 5.45 -12.70 0.98
N THR A 25 5.68 -13.84 1.65
CA THR A 25 5.19 -15.16 1.23
C THR A 25 3.94 -15.61 1.99
N MET A 26 3.45 -14.80 2.93
CA MET A 26 2.32 -15.14 3.79
C MET A 26 1.01 -14.69 3.16
N SER A 27 -0.12 -15.25 3.63
CA SER A 27 -1.43 -14.78 3.23
C SER A 27 -1.69 -13.36 3.73
N LYS A 28 -2.60 -12.63 3.07
CA LYS A 28 -3.05 -11.31 3.54
C LYS A 28 -3.50 -11.38 5.00
N SER A 29 -4.31 -12.37 5.38
CA SER A 29 -4.76 -12.54 6.77
C SER A 29 -3.62 -12.68 7.79
N GLN A 30 -2.52 -13.33 7.43
CA GLN A 30 -1.32 -13.43 8.28
C GLN A 30 -0.58 -12.09 8.37
N VAL A 31 -0.48 -11.34 7.26
CA VAL A 31 0.07 -9.97 7.26
C VAL A 31 -0.76 -9.05 8.18
N MET A 32 -2.09 -9.16 8.13
CA MET A 32 -3.00 -8.39 8.98
C MET A 32 -2.86 -8.76 10.46
N ALA A 33 -2.78 -10.06 10.77
CA ALA A 33 -2.56 -10.53 12.14
C ALA A 33 -1.22 -10.03 12.69
N GLU A 34 -0.18 -10.00 11.86
CA GLU A 34 1.11 -9.44 12.24
C GLU A 34 1.02 -7.94 12.48
N ALA A 35 0.35 -7.18 11.61
CA ALA A 35 0.10 -5.75 11.80
C ALA A 35 -0.52 -5.46 13.18
N GLN A 36 -1.56 -6.23 13.53
CA GLN A 36 -2.22 -6.13 14.84
C GLN A 36 -1.26 -6.46 15.99
N ARG A 37 -0.43 -7.51 15.85
CA ARG A 37 0.55 -7.94 16.85
C ARG A 37 1.59 -6.85 17.14
N ILE A 38 1.99 -6.09 16.13
CA ILE A 38 2.98 -5.01 16.25
C ILE A 38 2.32 -3.63 16.51
N GLY A 39 1.02 -3.58 16.77
CA GLY A 39 0.31 -2.39 17.25
C GLY A 39 -0.42 -1.57 16.19
N PHE A 40 -0.43 -2.00 14.92
CA PHE A 40 -1.22 -1.36 13.87
C PHE A 40 -2.60 -2.04 13.76
N VAL A 41 -3.66 -1.29 14.05
CA VAL A 41 -5.03 -1.83 14.09
C VAL A 41 -5.88 -1.24 12.96
N PHE A 42 -6.15 -2.05 11.96
CA PHE A 42 -7.01 -1.74 10.82
C PHE A 42 -7.66 -3.03 10.29
N SER A 43 -8.77 -2.88 9.58
CA SER A 43 -9.52 -3.96 8.95
C SER A 43 -8.97 -4.30 7.57
N GLU A 44 -9.32 -5.48 7.08
CA GLU A 44 -8.98 -5.91 5.72
C GLU A 44 -9.54 -4.96 4.66
N ASN A 45 -10.77 -4.46 4.85
CA ASN A 45 -11.38 -3.50 3.94
C ASN A 45 -10.60 -2.18 3.91
N GLU A 46 -10.15 -1.66 5.07
CA GLU A 46 -9.32 -0.47 5.14
C GLU A 46 -7.96 -0.68 4.44
N TYR A 47 -7.38 -1.89 4.53
CA TYR A 47 -6.16 -2.23 3.81
C TYR A 47 -6.38 -2.20 2.29
N ASP A 48 -7.41 -2.90 1.82
CA ASP A 48 -7.72 -3.02 0.40
C ASP A 48 -8.07 -1.64 -0.20
N GLU A 49 -8.85 -0.82 0.51
CA GLU A 49 -9.20 0.54 0.09
C GLU A 49 -7.99 1.46 -0.05
N VAL A 50 -7.00 1.32 0.83
CA VAL A 50 -5.77 2.12 0.79
C VAL A 50 -4.88 1.65 -0.35
N VAL A 51 -4.62 0.35 -0.46
CA VAL A 51 -3.73 -0.16 -1.50
C VAL A 51 -4.32 0.09 -2.89
N TRP A 52 -5.57 -0.31 -3.12
CA TRP A 52 -6.25 -0.10 -4.40
C TRP A 52 -6.43 1.39 -4.71
N GLY A 53 -6.82 2.17 -3.70
CA GLY A 53 -6.98 3.62 -3.83
C GLY A 53 -5.67 4.32 -4.18
N ALA A 54 -4.56 3.90 -3.59
CA ALA A 54 -3.24 4.46 -3.88
C ALA A 54 -2.78 4.09 -5.30
N GLU A 55 -2.99 2.85 -5.74
CA GLU A 55 -2.68 2.44 -7.12
C GLU A 55 -3.49 3.26 -8.14
N MET A 56 -4.79 3.46 -7.91
CA MET A 56 -5.64 4.32 -8.75
C MET A 56 -5.19 5.77 -8.76
N PHE A 57 -4.91 6.33 -7.58
CA PHE A 57 -4.44 7.71 -7.45
C PHE A 57 -3.11 7.93 -8.16
N LEU A 58 -2.16 6.99 -8.05
CA LEU A 58 -0.89 7.08 -8.75
C LEU A 58 -1.06 6.97 -10.28
N ALA A 59 -1.98 6.12 -10.76
CA ALA A 59 -2.29 6.07 -12.19
C ALA A 59 -2.79 7.43 -12.71
N GLU A 60 -3.68 8.09 -11.97
CA GLU A 60 -4.14 9.44 -12.29
C GLU A 60 -2.98 10.44 -12.33
N LYS A 61 -2.06 10.39 -11.36
CA LYS A 61 -0.87 11.26 -11.32
C LYS A 61 0.11 11.01 -12.46
N LEU A 62 0.18 9.77 -12.95
CA LEU A 62 0.96 9.41 -14.13
C LEU A 62 0.25 9.78 -15.45
N GLY A 63 -1.01 10.21 -15.39
CA GLY A 63 -1.83 10.45 -16.59
C GLY A 63 -2.16 9.16 -17.35
N GLU A 64 -2.15 8.02 -16.66
CA GLU A 64 -2.40 6.70 -17.24
C GLU A 64 -3.81 6.20 -16.87
N PRO A 65 -4.48 5.45 -17.76
CA PRO A 65 -5.70 4.77 -17.39
C PRO A 65 -5.41 3.69 -16.33
N PHE A 66 -6.31 3.53 -15.37
CA PHE A 66 -6.25 2.46 -14.39
C PHE A 66 -6.77 1.15 -15.02
N ASP A 67 -5.95 0.54 -15.89
CA ASP A 67 -6.25 -0.70 -16.59
C ASP A 67 -5.02 -1.63 -16.67
N PHE A 68 -5.15 -2.76 -17.37
CA PHE A 68 -4.07 -3.77 -17.50
C PHE A 68 -2.79 -3.26 -18.18
N GLN A 69 -2.77 -2.05 -18.74
CA GLN A 69 -1.60 -1.43 -19.35
C GLN A 69 -0.84 -0.50 -18.40
N LEU A 70 -1.37 -0.23 -17.21
CA LEU A 70 -0.78 0.63 -16.19
C LEU A 70 0.70 0.26 -15.97
N SER A 71 1.59 1.22 -16.19
CA SER A 71 3.04 1.05 -16.10
C SER A 71 3.48 0.62 -14.70
N LEU A 72 2.78 1.09 -13.66
CA LEU A 72 3.01 0.71 -12.27
C LEU A 72 2.89 -0.81 -12.08
N TRP A 73 1.88 -1.47 -12.63
CA TRP A 73 1.74 -2.93 -12.50
C TRP A 73 2.82 -3.73 -13.21
N LYS A 74 3.50 -3.14 -14.21
CA LYS A 74 4.64 -3.80 -14.87
C LYS A 74 5.83 -3.94 -13.92
N THR A 75 5.94 -3.09 -12.90
CA THR A 75 7.01 -3.20 -11.88
C THR A 75 6.78 -4.35 -10.90
N MET A 76 5.55 -4.89 -10.81
CA MET A 76 5.22 -6.06 -10.01
C MET A 76 5.79 -7.37 -10.59
N TRP A 77 6.11 -7.43 -11.89
CA TRP A 77 6.48 -8.68 -12.54
C TRP A 77 7.73 -9.33 -11.93
N GLY A 78 7.59 -10.59 -11.51
CA GLY A 78 8.67 -11.33 -10.85
C GLY A 78 8.89 -10.97 -9.37
N LYS A 79 8.06 -10.09 -8.79
CA LYS A 79 8.07 -9.73 -7.37
C LYS A 79 6.87 -10.32 -6.63
N TYR A 80 6.98 -10.40 -5.31
CA TYR A 80 5.83 -10.66 -4.45
C TYR A 80 4.92 -9.42 -4.43
N TYR A 81 3.59 -9.61 -4.34
CA TYR A 81 2.65 -8.50 -4.31
C TYR A 81 2.95 -7.51 -3.17
N LEU A 82 3.29 -8.02 -1.97
CA LEU A 82 3.69 -7.17 -0.86
C LEU A 82 4.95 -6.34 -1.19
N ASP A 83 5.94 -6.93 -1.87
CA ASP A 83 7.15 -6.20 -2.27
C ASP A 83 6.80 -5.06 -3.25
N PHE A 84 5.90 -5.30 -4.21
CA PHE A 84 5.38 -4.27 -5.12
C PHE A 84 4.64 -3.14 -4.37
N VAL A 85 3.74 -3.49 -3.46
CA VAL A 85 3.00 -2.48 -2.67
C VAL A 85 3.98 -1.60 -1.89
N LEU A 86 5.01 -2.18 -1.30
CA LEU A 86 5.99 -1.43 -0.51
C LEU A 86 6.91 -0.56 -1.39
N ASP A 87 7.52 -1.15 -2.42
CA ASP A 87 8.58 -0.50 -3.20
C ASP A 87 8.05 0.44 -4.29
N ASP A 88 6.85 0.20 -4.78
CA ASP A 88 6.34 0.86 -5.99
C ASP A 88 5.10 1.71 -5.68
N VAL A 89 4.18 1.24 -4.82
CA VAL A 89 2.96 2.00 -4.46
C VAL A 89 3.25 2.97 -3.32
N ILE A 90 3.66 2.45 -2.16
CA ILE A 90 3.81 3.24 -0.94
C ILE A 90 5.04 4.15 -0.98
N ALA A 91 6.13 3.69 -1.58
CA ALA A 91 7.31 4.53 -1.80
C ALA A 91 7.04 5.71 -2.76
N SER A 92 6.09 5.58 -3.68
CA SER A 92 5.70 6.66 -4.61
C SER A 92 4.78 7.71 -3.97
N LEU A 93 4.17 7.40 -2.82
CA LEU A 93 3.42 8.38 -2.03
C LEU A 93 4.38 9.28 -1.25
N THR A 94 4.88 10.33 -1.89
CA THR A 94 5.58 11.43 -1.20
C THR A 94 4.66 12.06 -0.15
N PRO A 95 5.21 12.78 0.85
CA PRO A 95 4.37 13.44 1.86
C PRO A 95 3.26 14.30 1.26
N GLU A 96 3.54 15.02 0.16
CA GLU A 96 2.57 15.86 -0.53
C GLU A 96 1.46 15.03 -1.19
N LEU A 97 1.84 13.97 -1.90
CA LEU A 97 0.89 13.07 -2.57
C LEU A 97 0.05 12.26 -1.59
N GLU A 98 0.62 11.87 -0.45
CA GLU A 98 -0.12 11.23 0.62
C GLU A 98 -1.18 12.16 1.21
N GLN A 99 -0.84 13.42 1.49
CA GLN A 99 -1.83 14.38 2.00
C GLN A 99 -2.95 14.60 1.00
N GLU A 100 -2.63 14.70 -0.29
CA GLU A 100 -3.64 14.81 -1.34
C GLU A 100 -4.53 13.57 -1.42
N PHE A 101 -3.93 12.37 -1.41
CA PHE A 101 -4.65 11.10 -1.40
C PHE A 101 -5.59 10.98 -0.19
N LEU A 102 -5.11 11.32 1.01
CA LEU A 102 -5.89 11.27 2.24
C LEU A 102 -6.99 12.34 2.28
N ALA A 103 -6.76 13.51 1.70
CA ALA A 103 -7.75 14.58 1.60
C ALA A 103 -8.92 14.15 0.69
N GLY A 104 -8.64 13.58 -0.49
CA GLY A 104 -9.66 13.09 -1.41
C GLY A 104 -10.49 11.91 -0.87
N LYS A 105 -10.00 11.23 0.16
CA LYS A 105 -10.70 10.13 0.87
C LYS A 105 -11.52 10.60 2.08
N GLY A 106 -11.39 11.86 2.50
CA GLY A 106 -12.11 12.43 3.65
C GLY A 106 -13.46 13.08 3.31
N GLU A 107 -13.83 13.15 2.03
CA GLU A 107 -15.03 13.84 1.53
C GLU A 107 -16.23 12.92 1.23
N LEU A 108 -16.17 11.64 1.61
CA LEU A 108 -17.25 10.66 1.42
C LEU A 108 -17.91 10.24 2.75
#